data_AF-A0A973IJC6-F1
#
_entry.id   AF-A0A973IJC6-F1
#
_cell.length_a   1.000
_cell.length_b   1.000
_cell.length_c   1.000
_cell.angle_alpha   90.00
_cell.angle_beta   90.00
_cell.angle_gamma   90.00
#
_symmetry.space_group_name_H-M   'P 1'
#
loop_
_entity.id
_entity.type
_entity.pdbx_description
1 polymer ?
#
loop_
_entity_poly.entity_id
_entity_poly.type
_entity_poly.pdbx_seq_one_letter_code
_entity_poly.pdbx_strand_id
1 'polypeptide(L)'
;SAYLEKLLREESVEAEPNATERVARAADGSMRDALSLLDQAIAFGGGKLVDDDVARMMGSVDHAHIAHLVDGLLAGDAERLLEIVRELAAQSRDLESVLIELSEVLHRMCLLQLAPAYRDPERSDWESIERLAEAAGPEDVQLWYQIAIQGRRDLGLAPDPRTGLEMSLLRMLAFRPLDPQAAGEGSSQGAKAVAPAPARSAAAAAAEPAQEAATTPLPESVAQTVSSSAPVPAATAEPVLLADELDWPELMQRLNLRGAVKEFARHLQLEEQAGDEWRFQLAEEMGYLANDQLVQSLQQRLSEQLGQPVRLHLRRVQETVASPAIASERAQQRELSDAERAINEDETVRSLKDSFGARILKDSVQPLQ
;
A
#
# COMPACT_ATOMS: atom_id res chain seq x y z
N SER A 1 42.65 -16.00 9.00
CA SER A 1 42.46 -16.30 10.43
C SER A 1 43.78 -16.57 11.15
N ALA A 2 44.57 -17.59 10.79
CA ALA A 2 45.78 -18.00 11.53
C ALA A 2 46.83 -16.89 11.80
N TYR A 3 46.98 -15.93 10.88
CA TYR A 3 47.86 -14.77 11.10
C TYR A 3 47.30 -13.81 12.16
N LEU A 4 46.00 -13.51 12.12
CA LEU A 4 45.34 -12.61 13.08
C LEU A 4 45.36 -13.22 14.49
N GLU A 5 45.13 -14.53 14.63
CA GLU A 5 45.24 -15.24 15.91
C GLU A 5 46.65 -15.19 16.51
N LYS A 6 47.68 -15.17 15.65
CA LYS A 6 49.07 -15.03 16.08
C LYS A 6 49.33 -13.62 16.59
N LEU A 7 48.87 -12.61 15.85
CA LEU A 7 49.00 -11.20 16.23
C LEU A 7 48.28 -10.87 17.55
N LEU A 8 47.05 -11.36 17.72
CA LEU A 8 46.27 -11.19 18.96
C LEU A 8 46.95 -11.82 20.18
N ARG A 9 47.66 -12.95 19.98
CA ARG A 9 48.48 -13.58 21.02
C ARG A 9 49.72 -12.77 21.36
N GLU A 10 50.37 -12.14 20.37
CA GLU A 10 51.53 -11.28 20.58
C GLU A 10 51.15 -9.99 21.35
N GLU A 11 49.97 -9.43 21.06
CA GLU A 11 49.43 -8.22 21.71
C GLU A 11 48.67 -8.51 23.03
N SER A 12 48.59 -9.78 23.47
CA SER A 12 47.87 -10.21 24.69
C SER A 12 46.39 -9.80 24.73
N VAL A 13 45.72 -9.81 23.58
CA VAL A 13 44.28 -9.48 23.45
C VAL A 13 43.45 -10.76 23.57
N GLU A 14 42.45 -10.78 24.47
CA GLU A 14 41.48 -11.88 24.56
C GLU A 14 40.60 -11.90 23.31
N ALA A 15 40.58 -13.03 22.60
CA ALA A 15 39.87 -13.16 21.34
C ALA A 15 39.12 -14.49 21.21
N GLU A 16 37.89 -14.42 20.72
CA GLU A 16 37.10 -15.60 20.37
C GLU A 16 37.48 -16.13 18.98
N PRO A 17 37.50 -17.47 18.78
CA PRO A 17 37.88 -18.07 17.50
C PRO A 17 36.98 -17.61 16.34
N ASN A 18 35.66 -17.58 16.56
CA ASN A 18 34.66 -17.19 15.56
C ASN A 18 34.82 -15.72 15.16
N ALA A 19 35.12 -14.83 16.12
CA ALA A 19 35.36 -13.41 15.87
C ALA A 19 36.53 -13.20 14.91
N THR A 20 37.61 -13.94 15.12
CA THR A 20 38.82 -13.85 14.30
C THR A 20 38.61 -14.34 12.87
N GLU A 21 37.78 -15.38 12.70
CA GLU A 21 37.37 -15.86 11.38
C GLU A 21 36.45 -14.86 10.67
N ARG A 22 35.54 -14.22 11.40
CA ARG A 22 34.64 -13.20 10.88
C ARG A 22 35.39 -11.98 10.36
N VAL A 23 36.35 -11.45 11.12
CA VAL A 23 37.23 -10.35 10.67
C VAL A 23 38.03 -10.77 9.44
N ALA A 24 38.58 -11.99 9.43
CA ALA A 24 39.34 -12.49 8.29
C ALA A 24 38.49 -12.61 7.01
N ARG A 25 37.23 -13.04 7.14
CA ARG A 25 36.29 -13.14 6.01
C ARG A 25 35.85 -11.75 5.53
N ALA A 26 35.57 -10.82 6.43
CA ALA A 26 35.17 -9.45 6.09
C ALA A 26 36.27 -8.66 5.39
N ALA A 27 37.54 -9.03 5.59
CA ALA A 27 38.68 -8.36 4.97
C ALA A 27 38.99 -8.80 3.53
N ASP A 28 38.25 -9.78 2.97
CA ASP A 28 38.38 -10.27 1.59
C ASP A 28 39.83 -10.51 1.11
N GLY A 29 40.68 -11.05 2.00
CA GLY A 29 42.10 -11.33 1.71
C GLY A 29 43.04 -10.12 1.75
N SER A 30 42.53 -8.90 2.00
CA SER A 30 43.34 -7.70 2.20
C SER A 30 43.88 -7.63 3.63
N MET A 31 45.20 -7.72 3.77
CA MET A 31 45.88 -7.66 5.07
C MET A 31 45.70 -6.31 5.78
N ARG A 32 45.59 -5.21 5.02
CA ARG A 32 45.39 -3.85 5.56
C ARG A 32 44.00 -3.67 6.14
N ASP A 33 43.00 -4.18 5.44
CA ASP A 33 41.60 -4.08 5.86
C ASP A 33 41.35 -5.02 7.03
N ALA A 34 41.98 -6.21 7.04
CA ALA A 34 41.94 -7.13 8.18
C ALA A 34 42.46 -6.48 9.47
N LEU A 35 43.58 -5.75 9.40
CA LEU A 35 44.13 -5.02 10.57
C LEU A 35 43.24 -3.85 10.97
N SER A 36 42.73 -3.08 10.00
CA SER A 36 41.85 -1.93 10.29
C SER A 36 40.54 -2.38 10.95
N LEU A 37 39.93 -3.45 10.45
CA LEU A 37 38.71 -4.06 11.02
C LEU A 37 38.99 -4.67 12.39
N LEU A 38 40.16 -5.30 12.57
CA LEU A 38 40.58 -5.84 13.87
C LEU A 38 40.71 -4.73 14.92
N ASP A 39 41.38 -3.63 14.60
CA ASP A 39 41.56 -2.49 15.51
C ASP A 39 40.22 -1.86 15.88
N GLN A 40 39.31 -1.73 14.92
CA GLN A 40 37.94 -1.25 15.17
C GLN A 40 37.17 -2.22 16.08
N ALA A 41 37.27 -3.52 15.83
CA ALA A 41 36.59 -4.55 16.62
C ALA A 41 37.08 -4.59 18.08
N ILE A 42 38.39 -4.47 18.29
CA ILE A 42 38.99 -4.39 19.63
C ILE A 42 38.56 -3.12 20.34
N ALA A 43 38.53 -1.98 19.64
CA ALA A 43 38.08 -0.71 20.20
C ALA A 43 36.59 -0.75 20.59
N PHE A 44 35.77 -1.41 19.77
CA PHE A 44 34.33 -1.56 20.01
C PHE A 44 34.03 -2.53 21.17
N GLY A 45 34.74 -3.66 21.25
CA GLY A 45 34.61 -4.67 22.33
C GLY A 45 35.37 -4.33 23.62
N GLY A 46 35.77 -3.07 23.82
CA GLY A 46 36.39 -2.61 25.08
C GLY A 46 37.76 -3.23 25.37
N GLY A 47 38.56 -3.53 24.34
CA GLY A 47 39.87 -4.15 24.46
C GLY A 47 39.88 -5.67 24.34
N LYS A 48 38.74 -6.29 24.02
CA LYS A 48 38.59 -7.71 23.73
C LYS A 48 37.94 -7.92 22.37
N LEU A 49 38.23 -9.05 21.74
CA LEU A 49 37.63 -9.44 20.47
C LEU A 49 36.54 -10.50 20.72
N VAL A 50 35.31 -10.03 20.95
CA VAL A 50 34.13 -10.86 21.23
C VAL A 50 33.32 -11.04 19.93
N ASP A 51 32.89 -12.26 19.60
CA ASP A 51 32.22 -12.53 18.32
C ASP A 51 30.93 -11.73 18.17
N ASP A 52 30.10 -11.61 19.22
CA ASP A 52 28.89 -10.81 19.21
C ASP A 52 29.15 -9.33 18.88
N ASP A 53 30.23 -8.77 19.43
CA ASP A 53 30.59 -7.37 19.23
C ASP A 53 31.14 -7.13 17.82
N VAL A 54 31.97 -8.05 17.32
CA VAL A 54 32.43 -8.04 15.91
C VAL A 54 31.25 -8.22 14.96
N ALA A 55 30.33 -9.12 15.30
CA ALA A 55 29.17 -9.42 14.48
C ALA A 55 28.22 -8.23 14.41
N ARG A 56 28.02 -7.49 15.51
CA ARG A 56 27.25 -6.23 15.56
C ARG A 56 27.95 -5.11 14.82
N MET A 57 29.25 -4.94 15.03
CA MET A 57 30.05 -3.91 14.34
C MET A 57 29.98 -4.06 12.83
N MET A 58 29.96 -5.30 12.33
CA MET A 58 29.87 -5.59 10.89
C MET A 58 28.44 -5.78 10.38
N GLY A 59 27.42 -5.49 11.20
CA GLY A 59 26.00 -5.65 10.86
C GLY A 59 25.56 -7.10 10.61
N SER A 60 26.41 -8.10 10.85
CA SER A 60 26.12 -9.50 10.51
C SER A 60 25.09 -10.18 11.42
N VAL A 61 24.92 -9.70 12.67
CA VAL A 61 23.82 -10.14 13.55
C VAL A 61 22.47 -9.78 12.94
N ASP A 62 22.40 -8.63 12.29
CA ASP A 62 21.17 -8.13 11.69
C ASP A 62 20.75 -9.00 10.51
N HIS A 63 21.70 -9.37 9.64
CA HIS A 63 21.50 -10.28 8.51
C HIS A 63 21.14 -11.71 8.95
N ALA A 64 21.69 -12.21 10.07
CA ALA A 64 21.39 -13.55 10.57
C ALA A 64 19.91 -13.71 10.95
N HIS A 65 19.33 -12.73 11.67
CA HIS A 65 17.91 -12.77 12.03
C HIS A 65 17.00 -12.74 10.80
N ILE A 66 17.36 -11.95 9.77
CA ILE A 66 16.60 -11.91 8.52
C ILE A 66 16.68 -13.26 7.79
N ALA A 67 17.86 -13.87 7.72
CA ALA A 67 18.00 -15.22 7.16
C ALA A 67 17.15 -16.24 7.92
N HIS A 68 17.14 -16.17 9.26
CA HIS A 68 16.29 -17.03 10.10
C HIS A 68 14.78 -16.79 9.88
N LEU A 69 14.35 -15.55 9.63
CA LEU A 69 12.97 -15.27 9.24
C LEU A 69 12.62 -15.92 7.90
N VAL A 70 13.50 -15.82 6.90
CA VAL A 70 13.26 -16.48 5.60
C VAL A 70 13.26 -18.00 5.73
N ASP A 71 14.17 -18.57 6.53
CA ASP A 71 14.19 -20.02 6.82
C ASP A 71 12.87 -20.46 7.51
N GLY A 72 12.33 -19.67 8.43
CA GLY A 72 11.03 -19.93 9.06
C GLY A 72 9.86 -19.87 8.07
N LEU A 73 9.89 -18.92 7.13
CA LEU A 73 8.90 -18.82 6.05
C LEU A 73 8.96 -20.04 5.11
N LEU A 74 10.16 -20.49 4.76
CA LEU A 74 10.37 -21.68 3.94
C LEU A 74 9.84 -22.95 4.62
N ALA A 75 10.13 -23.10 5.92
CA ALA A 75 9.66 -24.21 6.73
C ALA A 75 8.15 -24.18 7.00
N GLY A 76 7.49 -23.03 6.80
CA GLY A 76 6.08 -22.85 7.17
C GLY A 76 5.85 -22.78 8.69
N ASP A 77 6.88 -22.45 9.46
CA ASP A 77 6.89 -22.55 10.92
C ASP A 77 6.51 -21.22 11.58
N ALA A 78 5.22 -21.08 11.92
CA ALA A 78 4.71 -19.89 12.58
C ALA A 78 5.27 -19.71 14.00
N GLU A 79 5.50 -20.80 14.74
CA GLU A 79 6.00 -20.72 16.12
C GLU A 79 7.42 -20.15 16.11
N ARG A 80 8.27 -20.67 15.22
CA ARG A 80 9.65 -20.18 15.05
C ARG A 80 9.71 -18.71 14.65
N LEU A 81 8.84 -18.25 13.75
CA LEU A 81 8.79 -16.85 13.36
C LEU A 81 8.42 -15.93 14.53
N LEU A 82 7.41 -16.32 15.32
CA LEU A 82 6.99 -15.53 16.49
C LEU A 82 8.04 -15.52 17.61
N GLU A 83 8.82 -16.60 17.74
CA GLU A 83 9.99 -16.61 18.63
C GLU A 83 11.07 -15.62 18.18
N ILE A 84 11.42 -15.62 16.90
CA ILE A 84 12.41 -14.66 16.35
C ILE A 84 11.95 -13.23 16.58
N VAL A 85 10.67 -12.91 16.33
CA VAL A 85 10.13 -11.57 16.61
C VAL A 85 10.22 -11.21 18.09
N ARG A 86 9.97 -12.18 18.99
CA ARG A 86 10.12 -11.97 20.44
C ARG A 86 11.57 -11.69 20.82
N GLU A 87 12.53 -12.39 20.23
CA GLU A 87 13.97 -12.16 20.45
C GLU A 87 14.39 -10.76 19.96
N LEU A 88 13.97 -10.37 18.77
CA LEU A 88 14.23 -9.04 18.20
C LEU A 88 13.66 -7.92 19.08
N ALA A 89 12.43 -8.09 19.57
CA ALA A 89 11.80 -7.14 20.47
C ALA A 89 12.52 -7.07 21.83
N ALA A 90 12.97 -8.20 22.37
CA ALA A 90 13.72 -8.25 23.63
C ALA A 90 15.08 -7.53 23.52
N GLN A 91 15.68 -7.51 22.33
CA GLN A 91 16.93 -6.79 22.03
C GLN A 91 16.71 -5.29 21.77
N SER A 92 15.48 -4.77 21.93
CA SER A 92 15.12 -3.35 21.66
C SER A 92 15.40 -2.91 20.22
N ARG A 93 15.33 -3.85 19.27
CA ARG A 93 15.56 -3.56 17.87
C ARG A 93 14.41 -2.76 17.27
N ASP A 94 14.73 -1.91 16.31
CA ASP A 94 13.73 -1.25 15.50
C ASP A 94 13.03 -2.28 14.59
N LEU A 95 11.79 -2.63 14.92
CA LEU A 95 11.02 -3.60 14.15
C LEU A 95 10.56 -3.05 12.80
N GLU A 96 10.58 -1.73 12.61
CA GLU A 96 10.33 -1.13 11.31
C GLU A 96 11.50 -1.41 10.35
N SER A 97 12.74 -1.33 10.85
CA SER A 97 13.94 -1.66 10.07
C SER A 97 13.96 -3.12 9.64
N VAL A 98 13.44 -4.03 10.46
CA VAL A 98 13.39 -5.47 10.15
C VAL A 98 12.61 -5.74 8.85
N LEU A 99 11.47 -5.08 8.63
CA LEU A 99 10.73 -5.24 7.37
C LEU A 99 11.45 -4.61 6.17
N ILE A 100 12.22 -3.54 6.39
CA ILE A 100 13.07 -2.95 5.35
C ILE A 100 14.12 -3.97 4.95
N GLU A 101 14.89 -4.48 5.90
CA GLU A 101 15.97 -5.45 5.67
C GLU A 101 15.43 -6.76 5.07
N LEU A 102 14.28 -7.25 5.53
CA LEU A 102 13.62 -8.42 4.94
C LEU A 102 13.22 -8.15 3.48
N SER A 103 12.58 -7.00 3.19
CA SER A 103 12.23 -6.62 1.83
C SER A 103 13.47 -6.51 0.94
N GLU A 104 14.59 -6.08 1.52
CA GLU A 104 15.85 -6.01 0.82
C GLU A 104 16.38 -7.39 0.46
N VAL A 105 16.47 -8.32 1.42
CA VAL A 105 16.93 -9.70 1.18
C VAL A 105 16.03 -10.39 0.15
N LEU A 106 14.71 -10.29 0.27
CA LEU A 106 13.75 -10.85 -0.69
C LEU A 106 13.95 -10.29 -2.10
N HIS A 107 14.19 -8.98 -2.23
CA HIS A 107 14.52 -8.38 -3.53
C HIS A 107 15.78 -8.99 -4.15
N ARG A 108 16.82 -9.25 -3.35
CA ARG A 108 18.07 -9.84 -3.87
C ARG A 108 17.85 -11.31 -4.24
N MET A 109 17.05 -12.05 -3.48
CA MET A 109 16.65 -13.41 -3.86
C MET A 109 15.95 -13.40 -5.24
N CYS A 110 15.03 -12.46 -5.49
CA CYS A 110 14.41 -12.30 -6.81
C CYS A 110 15.44 -12.00 -7.91
N LEU A 111 16.42 -11.13 -7.62
CA LEU A 111 17.50 -10.82 -8.58
C LEU A 111 18.36 -12.05 -8.88
N LEU A 112 18.71 -12.86 -7.88
CA LEU A 112 19.49 -14.09 -8.09
C LEU A 112 18.73 -15.12 -8.92
N GLN A 113 17.42 -15.26 -8.70
CA GLN A 113 16.58 -16.18 -9.46
C GLN A 113 16.44 -15.77 -10.94
N LEU A 114 16.44 -14.47 -11.24
CA LEU A 114 16.30 -13.94 -12.61
C LEU A 114 17.63 -13.64 -13.30
N ALA A 115 18.66 -13.29 -12.53
CA ALA A 115 19.99 -12.91 -12.98
C ALA A 115 21.06 -13.55 -12.07
N PRO A 116 21.37 -14.85 -12.24
CA PRO A 116 22.24 -15.61 -11.34
C PRO A 116 23.67 -15.06 -11.22
N ALA A 117 24.15 -14.27 -12.19
CA ALA A 117 25.46 -13.65 -12.17
C ALA A 117 25.51 -12.33 -11.37
N TYR A 118 24.37 -11.79 -10.93
CA TYR A 118 24.33 -10.52 -10.21
C TYR A 118 24.87 -10.70 -8.79
N ARG A 119 25.89 -9.92 -8.41
CA ARG A 119 26.41 -9.78 -7.05
C ARG A 119 26.82 -8.33 -6.80
N ASP A 120 26.54 -7.82 -5.61
CA ASP A 120 27.01 -6.52 -5.13
C ASP A 120 28.36 -6.69 -4.40
N PRO A 121 29.46 -6.07 -4.87
CA PRO A 121 30.77 -6.21 -4.23
C PRO A 121 30.81 -5.78 -2.75
N GLU A 122 29.88 -4.94 -2.31
CA GLU A 122 29.92 -4.35 -0.96
C GLU A 122 29.26 -5.23 0.11
N ARG A 123 28.62 -6.34 -0.27
CA ARG A 123 27.87 -7.22 0.64
C ARG A 123 28.62 -8.51 0.99
N SER A 124 28.51 -8.94 2.24
CA SER A 124 29.19 -10.12 2.79
C SER A 124 28.30 -11.34 3.00
N ASP A 125 26.99 -11.22 2.82
CA ASP A 125 25.97 -12.26 3.10
C ASP A 125 25.51 -13.03 1.85
N TRP A 126 26.18 -12.87 0.71
CA TRP A 126 25.79 -13.45 -0.57
C TRP A 126 25.59 -14.97 -0.56
N GLU A 127 26.46 -15.71 0.13
CA GLU A 127 26.36 -17.17 0.24
C GLU A 127 25.03 -17.59 0.93
N SER A 128 24.59 -16.82 1.92
CA SER A 128 23.32 -17.06 2.60
C SER A 128 22.13 -16.71 1.71
N ILE A 129 22.17 -15.59 0.99
CA ILE A 129 21.10 -15.19 0.07
C ILE A 129 20.95 -16.19 -1.07
N GLU A 130 22.06 -16.68 -1.62
CA GLU A 130 22.07 -17.69 -2.69
C GLU A 130 21.41 -18.98 -2.23
N ARG A 131 21.81 -19.51 -1.06
CA ARG A 131 21.15 -20.67 -0.43
C ARG A 131 19.64 -20.46 -0.28
N LEU A 132 19.22 -19.30 0.22
CA LEU A 132 17.80 -18.99 0.42
C LEU A 132 17.05 -18.89 -0.92
N ALA A 133 17.66 -18.26 -1.93
CA ALA A 133 17.07 -18.09 -3.25
C ALA A 133 16.91 -19.42 -3.99
N GLU A 134 17.84 -20.37 -3.80
CA GLU A 134 17.74 -21.73 -4.34
C GLU A 134 16.66 -22.56 -3.65
N ALA A 135 16.46 -22.38 -2.34
CA ALA A 135 15.46 -23.11 -1.57
C ALA A 135 14.02 -22.59 -1.78
N ALA A 136 13.87 -21.31 -2.11
CA ALA A 136 12.58 -20.65 -2.26
C ALA A 136 12.03 -20.74 -3.70
N GLY A 137 10.73 -21.00 -3.84
CA GLY A 137 10.05 -20.86 -5.13
C GLY A 137 9.98 -19.39 -5.57
N PRO A 138 10.13 -19.05 -6.86
CA PRO A 138 10.12 -17.65 -7.31
C PRO A 138 8.78 -16.95 -7.04
N GLU A 139 7.68 -17.69 -7.12
CA GLU A 139 6.33 -17.20 -6.78
C GLU A 139 6.22 -16.84 -5.28
N ASP A 140 6.77 -17.68 -4.40
CA ASP A 140 6.82 -17.45 -2.95
C ASP A 140 7.61 -16.16 -2.64
N VAL A 141 8.81 -16.01 -3.21
CA VAL A 141 9.67 -14.85 -2.94
C VAL A 141 9.02 -13.54 -3.41
N GLN A 142 8.37 -13.55 -4.59
CA GLN A 142 7.64 -12.38 -5.10
C GLN A 142 6.46 -12.01 -4.18
N LEU A 143 5.71 -13.00 -3.72
CA LEU A 143 4.58 -12.79 -2.81
C LEU A 143 5.04 -12.26 -1.45
N TRP A 144 6.08 -12.85 -0.87
CA TRP A 144 6.67 -12.38 0.38
C TRP A 144 7.19 -10.96 0.26
N TYR A 145 7.86 -10.64 -0.85
CA TYR A 145 8.33 -9.27 -1.12
C TYR A 145 7.16 -8.28 -1.14
N GLN A 146 6.09 -8.59 -1.84
CA GLN A 146 4.90 -7.73 -1.89
C GLN A 146 4.25 -7.56 -0.51
N ILE A 147 4.12 -8.64 0.26
CA ILE A 147 3.57 -8.59 1.62
C ILE A 147 4.49 -7.75 2.53
N ALA A 148 5.81 -7.83 2.38
CA ALA A 148 6.75 -7.02 3.16
C ALA A 148 6.59 -5.52 2.87
N ILE A 149 6.49 -5.14 1.59
CA ILE A 149 6.27 -3.74 1.20
C ILE A 149 4.93 -3.21 1.73
N GLN A 150 3.86 -4.02 1.64
CA GLN A 150 2.56 -3.64 2.18
C GLN A 150 2.59 -3.55 3.71
N GLY A 151 3.24 -4.50 4.39
CA GLY A 151 3.42 -4.51 5.83
C GLY A 151 4.11 -3.24 6.35
N ARG A 152 5.13 -2.74 5.62
CA ARG A 152 5.81 -1.48 5.96
C ARG A 152 4.87 -0.27 5.92
N ARG A 153 3.99 -0.22 4.91
CA ARG A 153 3.01 0.86 4.78
C ARG A 153 1.97 0.82 5.90
N ASP A 154 1.57 -0.38 6.30
CA ASP A 154 0.53 -0.61 7.30
C ASP A 154 1.08 -0.60 8.73
N LEU A 155 2.40 -0.59 8.91
CA LEU A 155 3.06 -0.71 10.21
C LEU A 155 2.66 0.41 11.18
N GLY A 156 2.58 1.66 10.69
CA GLY A 156 2.14 2.81 11.47
C GLY A 156 0.64 2.83 11.79
N LEU A 157 -0.15 1.94 11.15
CA LEU A 157 -1.57 1.74 11.43
C LEU A 157 -1.80 0.61 12.44
N ALA A 158 -0.78 -0.20 12.71
CA ALA A 158 -0.87 -1.31 13.66
C ALA A 158 -0.96 -0.80 15.11
N PRO A 159 -1.55 -1.57 16.04
CA PRO A 159 -1.61 -1.21 17.46
C PRO A 159 -0.22 -0.97 18.09
N ASP A 160 0.77 -1.73 17.61
CA ASP A 160 2.18 -1.58 17.95
C ASP A 160 3.04 -2.21 16.81
N PRO A 161 4.32 -1.80 16.66
CA PRO A 161 5.19 -2.29 15.59
C PRO A 161 5.41 -3.81 15.60
N ARG A 162 5.39 -4.42 16.79
CA ARG A 162 5.55 -5.87 16.92
C ARG A 162 4.34 -6.60 16.34
N THR A 163 3.13 -6.20 16.72
CA THR A 163 1.90 -6.76 16.14
C THR A 163 1.88 -6.61 14.61
N GLY A 164 2.33 -5.46 14.08
CA GLY A 164 2.38 -5.25 12.63
C GLY A 164 3.39 -6.15 11.90
N LEU A 165 4.57 -6.39 12.49
CA LEU A 165 5.54 -7.36 11.98
C LEU A 165 5.01 -8.80 12.06
N GLU A 166 4.45 -9.21 13.21
CA GLU A 166 3.86 -10.54 13.40
C GLU A 166 2.76 -10.81 12.36
N MET A 167 1.84 -9.87 12.17
CA MET A 167 0.76 -10.00 11.17
C MET A 167 1.27 -10.06 9.73
N SER A 168 2.36 -9.35 9.42
CA SER A 168 2.98 -9.41 8.10
C SER A 168 3.58 -10.79 7.82
N LEU A 169 4.31 -11.36 8.80
CA LEU A 169 4.89 -12.71 8.69
C LEU A 169 3.82 -13.80 8.63
N LEU A 170 2.78 -13.71 9.46
CA LEU A 170 1.64 -14.65 9.42
C LEU A 170 0.91 -14.59 8.07
N ARG A 171 0.81 -13.41 7.46
CA ARG A 171 0.25 -13.25 6.11
C ARG A 171 1.14 -13.95 5.06
N MET A 172 2.46 -13.84 5.16
CA MET A 172 3.39 -14.55 4.26
C MET A 172 3.28 -16.08 4.36
N LEU A 173 2.91 -16.61 5.54
CA LEU A 173 2.62 -18.04 5.71
C LEU A 173 1.24 -18.44 5.19
N ALA A 174 0.23 -17.60 5.43
CA ALA A 174 -1.16 -17.91 5.08
C ALA A 174 -1.43 -17.87 3.57
N PHE A 175 -0.74 -16.98 2.86
CA PHE A 175 -0.84 -16.85 1.41
C PHE A 175 0.40 -17.50 0.79
N ARG A 176 0.25 -18.73 0.31
CA ARG A 176 1.21 -19.41 -0.55
C ARG A 176 0.57 -19.67 -1.92
N PRO A 177 1.30 -19.51 -3.02
CA PRO A 177 0.83 -19.92 -4.34
C PRO A 177 0.46 -21.41 -4.28
N LEU A 178 -0.75 -21.75 -4.72
CA LEU A 178 -1.16 -23.15 -4.78
C LEU A 178 -0.37 -23.85 -5.87
N ASP A 179 0.46 -24.82 -5.51
CA ASP A 179 1.06 -25.74 -6.48
C ASP A 179 -0.05 -26.47 -7.25
N PRO A 180 -0.16 -26.31 -8.58
CA PRO A 180 -1.17 -27.01 -9.38
C PRO A 180 -0.99 -28.55 -9.33
N GLN A 181 0.20 -29.04 -8.95
CA GLN A 181 0.51 -30.46 -8.81
C GLN A 181 0.32 -31.02 -7.38
N ALA A 182 0.21 -30.17 -6.36
CA ALA A 182 -0.03 -30.61 -4.97
C ALA A 182 -1.52 -30.84 -4.66
N ALA A 183 -2.42 -30.53 -5.60
CA ALA A 183 -3.85 -30.86 -5.49
C ALA A 183 -4.15 -32.37 -5.63
N GLY A 184 -3.13 -33.23 -5.80
CA GLY A 184 -3.26 -34.66 -6.08
C GLY A 184 -2.98 -35.61 -4.92
N GLU A 185 -2.15 -35.28 -3.94
CA GLU A 185 -1.76 -36.24 -2.88
C GLU A 185 -1.76 -35.58 -1.50
N GLY A 186 -2.63 -36.10 -0.64
CA GLY A 186 -2.97 -35.49 0.63
C GLY A 186 -1.82 -35.46 1.64
N SER A 187 -1.67 -34.29 2.28
CA SER A 187 -1.35 -34.24 3.70
C SER A 187 -2.25 -33.20 4.34
N SER A 188 -3.38 -33.69 4.84
CA SER A 188 -4.29 -32.94 5.70
C SER A 188 -3.73 -32.95 7.12
N GLN A 189 -3.19 -31.82 7.57
CA GLN A 189 -3.22 -31.46 8.98
C GLN A 189 -3.23 -29.93 9.11
N GLY A 190 -4.41 -29.38 9.41
CA GLY A 190 -4.52 -28.24 10.32
C GLY A 190 -4.75 -26.83 9.78
N ALA A 191 -5.70 -26.59 8.87
CA ALA A 191 -6.41 -25.30 8.85
C ALA A 191 -7.79 -25.45 8.21
N LYS A 192 -8.83 -25.27 9.02
CA LYS A 192 -10.23 -25.44 8.65
C LYS A 192 -10.71 -24.21 7.86
N ALA A 193 -10.49 -24.20 6.54
CA ALA A 193 -11.15 -23.26 5.64
C ALA A 193 -12.34 -23.95 4.97
N VAL A 194 -13.55 -23.53 5.36
CA VAL A 194 -14.79 -23.91 4.66
C VAL A 194 -14.94 -22.97 3.47
N ALA A 195 -14.60 -23.45 2.28
CA ALA A 195 -15.10 -22.91 1.03
C ALA A 195 -16.18 -23.87 0.49
N PRO A 196 -17.39 -23.40 0.13
CA PRO A 196 -18.39 -24.26 -0.52
C PRO A 196 -18.04 -24.47 -1.99
N ALA A 197 -18.13 -25.72 -2.43
CA ALA A 197 -18.00 -26.16 -3.82
C ALA A 197 -19.17 -25.67 -4.71
N PRO A 198 -18.95 -25.54 -6.03
CA PRO A 198 -19.96 -25.09 -6.98
C PRO A 198 -20.94 -26.22 -7.33
N ALA A 199 -22.24 -25.94 -7.22
CA ALA A 199 -23.28 -26.82 -7.72
C ALA A 199 -23.53 -26.56 -9.21
N ARG A 200 -23.50 -27.65 -9.99
CA ARG A 200 -23.90 -27.72 -11.41
C ARG A 200 -25.43 -27.63 -11.58
N SER A 201 -25.83 -27.36 -12.82
CA SER A 201 -27.16 -27.52 -13.48
C SER A 201 -27.94 -26.20 -13.60
N ALA A 202 -28.54 -25.81 -14.73
CA ALA A 202 -28.91 -26.53 -15.95
C ALA A 202 -29.04 -25.54 -17.14
N ALA A 203 -28.95 -26.08 -18.35
CA ALA A 203 -29.26 -25.41 -19.60
C ALA A 203 -30.77 -25.34 -19.89
N ALA A 204 -31.23 -24.20 -20.43
CA ALA A 204 -32.42 -24.04 -21.29
C ALA A 204 -32.34 -22.62 -21.92
N ALA A 205 -32.00 -22.49 -23.20
CA ALA A 205 -32.90 -22.46 -24.37
C ALA A 205 -33.45 -21.05 -24.70
N ALA A 206 -32.86 -20.48 -25.76
CA ALA A 206 -33.42 -19.64 -26.83
C ALA A 206 -34.50 -18.56 -26.52
N ALA A 207 -34.15 -17.30 -26.84
CA ALA A 207 -34.97 -16.43 -27.71
C ALA A 207 -34.18 -15.18 -28.14
N GLU A 208 -33.93 -15.06 -29.44
CA GLU A 208 -33.76 -13.78 -30.15
C GLU A 208 -35.16 -13.16 -30.34
N PRO A 209 -35.32 -11.83 -30.44
CA PRO A 209 -35.28 -11.24 -31.78
C PRO A 209 -34.75 -9.79 -31.93
N ALA A 210 -34.28 -9.57 -33.15
CA ALA A 210 -34.10 -8.39 -34.01
C ALA A 210 -34.71 -7.00 -33.67
N GLN A 211 -33.87 -5.99 -34.02
CA GLN A 211 -34.12 -4.74 -34.80
C GLN A 211 -35.23 -3.76 -34.38
N GLU A 212 -34.88 -2.47 -34.21
CA GLU A 212 -35.29 -1.39 -35.14
C GLU A 212 -34.51 -0.07 -34.93
N ALA A 213 -34.32 0.65 -36.02
CA ALA A 213 -33.63 1.93 -36.13
C ALA A 213 -34.65 3.07 -36.36
N ALA A 214 -34.40 4.28 -35.85
CA ALA A 214 -34.83 5.55 -36.50
C ALA A 214 -34.35 6.81 -35.75
N THR A 215 -33.44 7.55 -36.40
CA THR A 215 -33.42 9.02 -36.65
C THR A 215 -34.30 10.00 -35.84
N THR A 216 -33.65 11.03 -35.27
CA THR A 216 -33.80 12.53 -35.41
C THR A 216 -35.15 13.12 -35.88
N PRO A 217 -35.52 14.42 -35.64
CA PRO A 217 -34.73 15.57 -35.13
C PRO A 217 -35.47 16.62 -34.23
N LEU A 218 -34.76 17.71 -33.92
CA LEU A 218 -35.17 18.98 -33.29
C LEU A 218 -36.41 19.67 -33.90
N PRO A 219 -36.97 20.68 -33.20
CA PRO A 219 -36.96 22.02 -33.80
C PRO A 219 -36.64 23.19 -32.84
N GLU A 220 -35.96 24.19 -33.40
CA GLU A 220 -35.93 25.60 -32.95
C GLU A 220 -37.28 26.30 -33.21
N SER A 221 -37.61 27.35 -32.45
CA SER A 221 -38.23 28.59 -32.99
C SER A 221 -38.44 29.68 -31.91
N VAL A 222 -37.57 30.69 -31.98
CA VAL A 222 -37.72 32.17 -31.87
C VAL A 222 -38.91 32.88 -31.17
N ALA A 223 -38.49 33.84 -30.31
CA ALA A 223 -38.85 35.28 -30.22
C ALA A 223 -40.19 35.74 -29.58
N GLN A 224 -40.12 36.66 -28.59
CA GLN A 224 -40.27 38.12 -28.78
C GLN A 224 -40.26 38.92 -27.45
N THR A 225 -39.77 40.16 -27.58
CA THR A 225 -39.55 41.25 -26.61
C THR A 225 -40.78 42.13 -26.35
N VAL A 226 -40.88 42.74 -25.15
CA VAL A 226 -41.14 44.19 -24.86
C VAL A 226 -41.02 44.38 -23.33
N SER A 227 -40.13 45.21 -22.75
CA SER A 227 -39.95 46.68 -22.73
C SER A 227 -40.81 47.44 -21.68
N SER A 228 -40.13 48.09 -20.71
CA SER A 228 -40.41 49.40 -20.05
C SER A 228 -39.97 49.40 -18.56
N SER A 229 -38.78 49.93 -18.22
CA SER A 229 -38.49 51.29 -17.72
C SER A 229 -39.08 51.58 -16.30
N ALA A 230 -38.30 51.52 -15.20
CA ALA A 230 -37.37 52.54 -14.65
C ALA A 230 -37.96 53.18 -13.34
N PRO A 231 -37.20 53.87 -12.46
CA PRO A 231 -35.86 53.59 -11.93
C PRO A 231 -35.66 53.89 -10.39
N VAL A 232 -34.63 53.25 -9.79
CA VAL A 232 -33.62 53.70 -8.76
C VAL A 232 -34.01 54.28 -7.36
N PRO A 233 -33.09 54.36 -6.37
CA PRO A 233 -31.88 53.55 -6.05
C PRO A 233 -31.67 53.25 -4.53
N ALA A 234 -30.52 52.60 -4.26
CA ALA A 234 -29.71 52.54 -3.01
C ALA A 234 -29.77 51.18 -2.29
N ALA A 235 -28.92 50.23 -2.71
CA ALA A 235 -27.56 49.99 -2.20
C ALA A 235 -27.62 49.35 -0.79
N THR A 236 -27.30 48.06 -0.64
CA THR A 236 -25.93 47.52 -0.75
C THR A 236 -25.96 46.11 -1.33
N ALA A 237 -25.09 45.88 -2.31
CA ALA A 237 -25.05 44.71 -3.18
C ALA A 237 -24.62 43.41 -2.48
N GLU A 238 -25.53 42.45 -2.42
CA GLU A 238 -25.23 41.07 -2.80
C GLU A 238 -25.06 41.02 -4.32
N PRO A 239 -24.11 40.25 -4.88
CA PRO A 239 -24.30 39.68 -6.21
C PRO A 239 -25.05 38.36 -6.05
N VAL A 240 -26.34 38.44 -6.35
CA VAL A 240 -27.21 37.31 -6.65
C VAL A 240 -26.93 36.90 -8.10
N LEU A 241 -26.49 35.65 -8.26
CA LEU A 241 -26.81 34.72 -9.36
C LEU A 241 -26.25 34.91 -10.79
N LEU A 242 -25.83 33.74 -11.31
CA LEU A 242 -25.91 33.25 -12.69
C LEU A 242 -24.84 33.72 -13.69
N ALA A 243 -23.74 32.95 -13.71
CA ALA A 243 -23.11 32.49 -14.94
C ALA A 243 -22.74 31.01 -14.74
N ASP A 244 -23.71 30.14 -15.09
CA ASP A 244 -23.65 28.68 -15.21
C ASP A 244 -22.95 27.90 -14.09
N GLU A 245 -23.77 27.19 -13.30
CA GLU A 245 -23.40 26.11 -12.39
C GLU A 245 -22.54 25.08 -13.13
N LEU A 246 -21.25 25.35 -13.25
CA LEU A 246 -20.30 24.32 -13.60
C LEU A 246 -20.11 23.52 -12.32
N ASP A 247 -20.96 22.49 -12.16
CA ASP A 247 -20.81 21.52 -11.10
C ASP A 247 -19.39 20.95 -11.21
N TRP A 248 -18.53 21.34 -10.27
CA TRP A 248 -17.17 20.86 -10.21
C TRP A 248 -17.08 19.32 -10.32
N PRO A 249 -18.01 18.54 -9.72
CA PRO A 249 -18.09 17.10 -9.97
C PRO A 249 -18.34 16.71 -11.44
N GLU A 250 -19.24 17.38 -12.15
CA GLU A 250 -19.50 17.11 -13.57
C GLU A 250 -18.32 17.51 -14.45
N LEU A 251 -17.70 18.65 -14.13
CA LEU A 251 -16.51 19.11 -14.84
C LEU A 251 -15.36 18.11 -14.68
N MET A 252 -15.15 17.55 -13.48
CA MET A 252 -14.16 16.49 -13.27
C MET A 252 -14.41 15.26 -14.14
N GLN A 253 -15.68 14.87 -14.36
CA GLN A 253 -16.01 13.75 -15.24
C GLN A 253 -15.62 14.06 -16.69
N ARG A 254 -15.86 15.30 -17.15
CA ARG A 254 -15.48 15.76 -18.50
C ARG A 254 -13.97 15.87 -18.68
N LEU A 255 -13.24 16.27 -17.64
CA LEU A 255 -11.77 16.39 -17.68
C LEU A 255 -11.05 15.03 -17.82
N ASN A 256 -11.71 13.91 -17.51
CA ASN A 256 -11.14 12.55 -17.52
C ASN A 256 -9.78 12.46 -16.80
N LEU A 257 -9.68 13.11 -15.63
CA LEU A 257 -8.48 13.17 -14.82
C LEU A 257 -8.05 11.76 -14.37
N ARG A 258 -6.75 11.48 -14.33
CA ARG A 258 -6.19 10.17 -13.95
C ARG A 258 -5.19 10.28 -12.80
N GLY A 259 -5.11 9.23 -12.00
CA GLY A 259 -4.12 9.09 -10.92
C GLY A 259 -4.19 10.20 -9.88
N ALA A 260 -3.03 10.70 -9.46
CA ALA A 260 -2.90 11.69 -8.39
C ALA A 260 -3.63 13.02 -8.66
N VAL A 261 -3.75 13.44 -9.94
CA VAL A 261 -4.47 14.68 -10.30
C VAL A 261 -5.98 14.54 -10.06
N LYS A 262 -6.54 13.34 -10.26
CA LYS A 262 -7.95 13.06 -9.99
C LYS A 262 -8.23 13.10 -8.50
N GLU A 263 -7.39 12.45 -7.69
CA GLU A 263 -7.56 12.47 -6.23
C GLU A 263 -7.42 13.88 -5.68
N PHE A 264 -6.43 14.64 -6.14
CA PHE A 264 -6.29 16.04 -5.78
C PHE A 264 -7.55 16.86 -6.12
N ALA A 265 -8.04 16.77 -7.36
CA ALA A 265 -9.23 17.49 -7.81
C ALA A 265 -10.50 17.13 -7.00
N ARG A 266 -10.64 15.87 -6.58
CA ARG A 266 -11.81 15.37 -5.83
C ARG A 266 -11.91 15.96 -4.42
N HIS A 267 -10.80 16.41 -3.85
CA HIS A 267 -10.74 17.09 -2.54
C HIS A 267 -10.86 18.61 -2.64
N LEU A 268 -10.87 19.17 -3.84
CA LEU A 268 -11.08 20.60 -4.04
C LEU A 268 -12.57 20.94 -4.01
N GLN A 269 -12.88 22.08 -3.39
CA GLN A 269 -14.19 22.71 -3.44
C GLN A 269 -14.07 24.03 -4.21
N LEU A 270 -14.91 24.24 -5.22
CA LEU A 270 -14.96 25.51 -5.95
C LEU A 270 -15.64 26.58 -5.07
N GLU A 271 -14.94 27.67 -4.76
CA GLU A 271 -15.46 28.81 -3.98
C GLU A 271 -15.96 29.92 -4.91
N GLU A 272 -15.18 30.26 -5.92
CA GLU A 272 -15.49 31.36 -6.83
C GLU A 272 -14.83 31.12 -8.19
N GLN A 273 -15.57 31.42 -9.27
CA GLN A 273 -15.07 31.39 -10.64
C GLN A 273 -15.22 32.79 -11.25
N ALA A 274 -14.10 33.47 -11.46
CA ALA A 274 -14.06 34.82 -12.02
C ALA A 274 -13.21 34.83 -13.30
N GLY A 275 -13.84 34.48 -14.42
CA GLY A 275 -13.17 34.42 -15.74
C GLY A 275 -11.98 33.46 -15.74
N ASP A 276 -10.79 34.02 -15.89
CA ASP A 276 -9.51 33.29 -15.90
C ASP A 276 -9.04 32.90 -14.49
N GLU A 277 -9.59 33.48 -13.41
CA GLU A 277 -9.17 33.19 -12.03
C GLU A 277 -10.19 32.32 -11.30
N TRP A 278 -9.75 31.14 -10.87
CA TRP A 278 -10.58 30.15 -10.18
C TRP A 278 -10.06 29.94 -8.77
N ARG A 279 -10.94 30.12 -7.78
CA ARG A 279 -10.61 29.94 -6.36
C ARG A 279 -11.14 28.61 -5.86
N PHE A 280 -10.22 27.78 -5.39
CA PHE A 280 -10.53 26.49 -4.80
C PHE A 280 -10.14 26.44 -3.34
N GLN A 281 -10.98 25.79 -2.55
CA GLN A 281 -10.72 25.46 -1.16
C GLN A 281 -10.22 24.03 -1.04
N LEU A 282 -9.23 23.83 -0.17
CA LEU A 282 -8.72 22.52 0.20
C LEU A 282 -8.73 22.40 1.73
N ALA A 283 -9.22 21.27 2.23
CA ALA A 283 -9.18 20.96 3.65
C ALA A 283 -7.74 20.91 4.15
N GLU A 284 -7.47 21.46 5.34
CA GLU A 284 -6.14 21.57 5.91
C GLU A 284 -5.47 20.20 6.08
N GLU A 285 -6.26 19.18 6.45
CA GLU A 285 -5.84 17.78 6.54
C GLU A 285 -5.25 17.26 5.22
N MET A 286 -5.78 17.72 4.09
CA MET A 286 -5.37 17.32 2.74
C MET A 286 -4.33 18.25 2.13
N GLY A 287 -3.78 19.19 2.92
CA GLY A 287 -2.81 20.18 2.46
C GLY A 287 -1.54 19.58 1.85
N TYR A 288 -1.17 18.35 2.22
CA TYR A 288 -0.02 17.63 1.66
C TYR A 288 -0.23 17.22 0.18
N LEU A 289 -1.48 17.14 -0.28
CA LEU A 289 -1.81 16.84 -1.69
C LEU A 289 -1.60 18.05 -2.60
N ALA A 290 -1.51 19.27 -2.05
CA ALA A 290 -1.27 20.49 -2.82
C ALA A 290 0.21 20.65 -3.18
N ASN A 291 0.66 19.87 -4.17
CA ASN A 291 1.97 20.03 -4.79
C ASN A 291 1.86 20.95 -6.02
N ASP A 292 2.86 21.82 -6.24
CA ASP A 292 2.94 22.71 -7.40
C ASP A 292 2.79 21.96 -8.73
N GLN A 293 3.34 20.74 -8.85
CA GLN A 293 3.18 19.92 -10.06
C GLN A 293 1.73 19.48 -10.30
N LEU A 294 0.98 19.17 -9.24
CA LEU A 294 -0.43 18.76 -9.33
C LEU A 294 -1.32 19.97 -9.64
N VAL A 295 -1.04 21.12 -9.02
CA VAL A 295 -1.72 22.38 -9.30
C VAL A 295 -1.52 22.79 -10.76
N GLN A 296 -0.28 22.77 -11.27
CA GLN A 296 0.03 23.07 -12.67
C GLN A 296 -0.62 22.08 -13.63
N SER A 297 -0.59 20.78 -13.32
CA SER A 297 -1.22 19.75 -14.14
C SER A 297 -2.74 19.94 -14.23
N LEU A 298 -3.39 20.24 -13.10
CA LEU A 298 -4.82 20.51 -13.07
C LEU A 298 -5.15 21.80 -13.83
N GLN A 299 -4.37 22.85 -13.64
CA GLN A 299 -4.52 24.13 -14.34
C GLN A 299 -4.35 23.98 -15.86
N GLN A 300 -3.37 23.20 -16.31
CA GLN A 300 -3.16 22.90 -17.72
C GLN A 300 -4.37 22.16 -18.31
N ARG A 301 -4.87 21.13 -17.62
CA ARG A 301 -6.04 20.36 -18.06
C ARG A 301 -7.31 21.21 -18.11
N LEU A 302 -7.51 22.08 -17.13
CA LEU A 302 -8.61 23.04 -17.13
C LEU A 302 -8.50 24.00 -18.32
N SER A 303 -7.30 24.53 -18.59
CA SER A 303 -7.07 25.46 -19.69
C SER A 303 -7.26 24.80 -21.07
N GLU A 304 -6.79 23.56 -21.24
CA GLU A 304 -6.99 22.76 -22.46
C GLU A 304 -8.48 22.51 -22.76
N GLN A 305 -9.29 22.27 -21.72
CA GLN A 305 -10.70 21.91 -21.87
C GLN A 305 -11.63 23.11 -22.00
N LEU A 306 -11.30 24.22 -21.32
CA LEU A 306 -12.07 25.46 -21.39
C LEU A 306 -11.65 26.37 -22.56
N GLY A 307 -10.49 26.11 -23.18
CA GLY A 307 -9.94 26.94 -24.25
C GLY A 307 -9.54 28.35 -23.79
N GLN A 308 -9.42 28.56 -22.49
CA GLN A 308 -9.08 29.84 -21.83
C GLN A 308 -7.99 29.59 -20.78
N PRO A 309 -7.08 30.55 -20.55
CA PRO A 309 -6.03 30.39 -19.55
C PRO A 309 -6.62 30.46 -18.14
N VAL A 310 -6.72 29.32 -17.46
CA VAL A 310 -7.17 29.27 -16.06
C VAL A 310 -5.98 29.48 -15.12
N ARG A 311 -6.15 30.28 -14.07
CA ARG A 311 -5.24 30.44 -12.93
C ARG A 311 -5.93 29.92 -11.68
N LEU A 312 -5.29 28.95 -11.04
CA LEU A 312 -5.83 28.28 -9.87
C LEU A 312 -5.28 28.95 -8.60
N HIS A 313 -6.16 29.51 -7.79
CA HIS A 313 -5.83 30.02 -6.45
C HIS A 313 -6.35 29.07 -5.39
N LEU A 314 -5.44 28.47 -4.63
CA LEU A 314 -5.78 27.53 -3.57
C LEU A 314 -5.84 28.23 -2.21
N ARG A 315 -6.97 28.12 -1.53
CA ARG A 315 -7.16 28.56 -0.15
C ARG A 315 -7.28 27.34 0.76
N ARG A 316 -6.47 27.27 1.81
CA ARG A 316 -6.59 26.22 2.83
C ARG A 316 -7.66 26.61 3.84
N VAL A 317 -8.57 25.69 4.14
CA VAL A 317 -9.68 25.85 5.09
C VAL A 317 -9.71 24.63 6.02
N GLN A 318 -10.27 24.76 7.23
CA GLN A 318 -10.28 23.63 8.17
C GLN A 318 -11.04 22.42 7.62
N GLU A 319 -12.21 22.65 7.04
CA GLU A 319 -13.02 21.60 6.40
C GLU A 319 -13.64 22.13 5.10
N THR A 320 -13.74 21.27 4.10
CA THR A 320 -14.57 21.51 2.91
C THR A 320 -15.94 20.88 3.14
N VAL A 321 -17.01 21.54 2.72
CA VAL A 321 -18.39 21.07 2.98
C VAL A 321 -19.05 20.50 1.71
N ALA A 322 -18.54 20.91 0.55
CA ALA A 322 -19.09 20.60 -0.76
C ALA A 322 -18.03 20.06 -1.74
N SER A 323 -16.99 19.39 -1.25
CA SER A 323 -16.03 18.72 -2.13
C SER A 323 -16.68 17.49 -2.80
N PRO A 324 -16.29 17.14 -4.05
CA PRO A 324 -16.79 15.96 -4.74
C PRO A 324 -16.56 14.65 -3.96
N ALA A 325 -15.51 14.56 -3.16
CA ALA A 325 -15.26 13.42 -2.27
C ALA A 325 -16.42 13.23 -1.27
N ILE A 326 -16.84 14.31 -0.61
CA ILE A 326 -17.93 14.31 0.38
C ILE A 326 -19.28 14.04 -0.30
N ALA A 327 -19.50 14.59 -1.50
CA ALA A 327 -20.71 14.34 -2.26
C ALA A 327 -20.87 12.85 -2.64
N SER A 328 -19.80 12.22 -3.15
CA SER A 328 -19.77 10.80 -3.50
C SER A 328 -19.98 9.90 -2.27
N GLU A 329 -19.36 10.23 -1.14
CA GLU A 329 -19.49 9.45 0.09
C GLU A 329 -20.91 9.52 0.66
N ARG A 330 -21.53 10.71 0.66
CA ARG A 330 -22.93 10.88 1.05
C ARG A 330 -23.89 10.11 0.13
N ALA A 331 -23.62 10.08 -1.17
CA ALA A 331 -24.44 9.33 -2.12
C ALA A 331 -24.37 7.82 -1.84
N GLN A 332 -23.16 7.27 -1.70
CA GLN A 332 -22.97 5.85 -1.35
C GLN A 332 -23.61 5.47 -0.02
N GLN A 333 -23.49 6.32 1.01
CA GLN A 333 -24.13 6.08 2.30
C GLN A 333 -25.66 6.06 2.20
N ARG A 334 -26.25 6.96 1.40
CA ARG A 334 -27.70 6.97 1.16
C ARG A 334 -28.15 5.68 0.48
N GLU A 335 -27.46 5.28 -0.60
CA GLU A 335 -27.76 4.06 -1.34
C GLU A 335 -27.66 2.80 -0.45
N LEU A 336 -26.61 2.70 0.37
CA LEU A 336 -26.47 1.61 1.33
C LEU A 336 -27.61 1.61 2.36
N SER A 337 -27.94 2.77 2.93
CA SER A 337 -29.02 2.88 3.92
C SER A 337 -30.39 2.55 3.33
N ASP A 338 -30.62 2.91 2.06
CA ASP A 338 -31.85 2.61 1.35
C ASP A 338 -31.94 1.12 1.00
N ALA A 339 -30.83 0.49 0.61
CA ALA A 339 -30.75 -0.95 0.41
C ALA A 339 -30.99 -1.73 1.72
N GLU A 340 -30.40 -1.28 2.83
CA GLU A 340 -30.66 -1.87 4.16
C GLU A 340 -32.12 -1.73 4.58
N ARG A 341 -32.72 -0.57 4.33
CA ARG A 341 -34.14 -0.33 4.64
C ARG A 341 -35.04 -1.22 3.78
N ALA A 342 -34.79 -1.30 2.48
CA ALA A 342 -35.55 -2.14 1.56
C ALA A 342 -35.51 -3.62 1.97
N ILE A 343 -34.32 -4.16 2.31
CA ILE A 343 -34.19 -5.55 2.75
C ILE A 343 -34.87 -5.78 4.11
N ASN A 344 -34.84 -4.81 5.01
CA ASN A 344 -35.54 -4.92 6.30
C ASN A 344 -37.07 -4.79 6.17
N GLU A 345 -37.54 -4.06 5.18
CA GLU A 345 -38.97 -3.83 4.91
C GLU A 345 -39.60 -4.92 4.03
N ASP A 346 -38.79 -5.74 3.37
CA ASP A 346 -39.24 -6.88 2.55
C ASP A 346 -40.07 -7.89 3.36
N GLU A 347 -41.26 -8.21 2.86
CA GLU A 347 -42.25 -9.08 3.49
C GLU A 347 -41.72 -10.53 3.67
N THR A 348 -40.92 -11.01 2.73
CA THR A 348 -40.29 -12.34 2.76
C THR A 348 -39.22 -12.38 3.86
N VAL A 349 -38.39 -11.33 3.95
CA VAL A 349 -37.32 -11.24 4.95
C VAL A 349 -37.90 -11.11 6.36
N ARG A 350 -38.98 -10.35 6.52
CA ARG A 350 -39.72 -10.26 7.80
C ARG A 350 -40.34 -11.61 8.19
N SER A 351 -40.97 -12.32 7.25
CA SER A 351 -41.50 -13.66 7.49
C SER A 351 -40.41 -14.67 7.89
N LEU A 352 -39.23 -14.61 7.28
CA LEU A 352 -38.09 -15.48 7.62
C LEU A 352 -37.47 -15.14 8.99
N LYS A 353 -37.41 -13.86 9.36
CA LYS A 353 -37.00 -13.42 10.71
C LYS A 353 -37.98 -13.94 11.77
N ASP A 354 -39.27 -13.78 11.55
CA ASP A 354 -40.31 -14.13 12.52
C ASP A 354 -40.53 -15.65 12.63
N SER A 355 -40.42 -16.38 11.52
CA SER A 355 -40.68 -17.84 11.48
C SER A 355 -39.46 -18.68 11.86
N PHE A 356 -38.24 -18.21 11.55
CA PHE A 356 -37.01 -19.00 11.68
C PHE A 356 -35.91 -18.34 12.53
N GLY A 357 -36.15 -17.15 13.08
CA GLY A 357 -35.14 -16.42 13.86
C GLY A 357 -33.93 -15.98 13.01
N ALA A 358 -34.12 -15.81 11.70
CA ALA A 358 -33.07 -15.43 10.76
C ALA A 358 -32.47 -14.05 11.11
N ARG A 359 -31.17 -13.87 10.85
CA ARG A 359 -30.47 -12.58 11.04
C ARG A 359 -29.92 -12.10 9.71
N ILE A 360 -30.09 -10.82 9.41
CA ILE A 360 -29.43 -10.19 8.27
C ILE A 360 -27.97 -9.92 8.65
N LEU A 361 -27.05 -10.38 7.80
CA LEU A 361 -25.64 -10.02 7.88
C LEU A 361 -25.49 -8.64 7.23
N LYS A 362 -25.33 -7.61 8.06
CA LYS A 362 -25.28 -6.20 7.62
C LYS A 362 -24.17 -5.95 6.60
N ASP A 363 -23.04 -6.65 6.75
CA ASP A 363 -21.87 -6.51 5.87
C ASP A 363 -22.05 -7.16 4.48
N SER A 364 -23.19 -7.83 4.23
CA SER A 364 -23.51 -8.49 2.95
C SER A 364 -24.55 -7.73 2.13
N VAL A 365 -25.01 -6.55 2.58
CA VAL A 365 -25.98 -5.74 1.84
C VAL A 365 -25.24 -4.94 0.76
N GLN A 366 -25.48 -5.29 -0.50
CA GLN A 366 -24.98 -4.55 -1.65
C GLN A 366 -26.13 -3.83 -2.36
N PRO A 367 -25.97 -2.55 -2.73
CA PRO A 367 -26.94 -1.87 -3.57
C PRO A 367 -27.01 -2.54 -4.94
N LEU A 368 -28.21 -2.63 -5.53
CA LEU A 368 -28.37 -3.09 -6.91
C LEU A 368 -27.63 -2.11 -7.84
N GLN A 369 -26.62 -2.62 -8.56
CA GLN A 369 -25.89 -1.87 -9.59
C GLN A 369 -26.59 -1.92 -10.94
#